data_AF-A0A3P8QL45-F1
#
_entry.id   AF-A0A3P8QL45-F1
#
_cell.length_a   1.000
_cell.length_b   1.000
_cell.length_c   1.000
_cell.angle_alpha   90.00
_cell.angle_beta   90.00
_cell.angle_gamma   90.00
#
_symmetry.space_group_name_H-M   'P 1'
#
loop_
_entity.id
_entity.type
_entity.pdbx_description
1 polymer ?
#
loop_
_entity_poly.entity_id
_entity_poly.type
_entity_poly.pdbx_seq_one_letter_code
_entity_poly.pdbx_strand_id
1 'polypeptide(L)'
;LTGQQWCLPRGETWERKMLSRFMSGSVRNLEREYNCTVRLLDDTEYTCTIQRDAKGQYLFDLICHNLNLLEKDYFGIRYVDPDKQRVSVYICECGKRFFVFILMSQPPFTMCLRVKFYPPDPASLKEEITRYLVFLQLKRDLYHGRLLCKTSDAAMLAAYILQAEIGDYDPGKHPEGYSSKFQFFPKHSEKLERRIADIHKTELIGQKPEISERNFLQKAQMLETYGVDPHPCKDVSGNPAFLAFTPFGFVVLQGNKRVHFLKWNEVTKLKFEGKTFHIYANQKEDKKIILTYFAPTPEACKHLWKCGVENQAFYKLEKSSQVRTVSSSNLFFKGSRFRYSGRVAKEVMEQSAKIKREPPEIHSRCTVLEGLLLWVEESSPHPSSPTHQCVC
;
A
#
# COMPACT_ATOMS: atom_id res chain seq x y z
N LEU A 1 63.44 -6.49 5.07
CA LEU A 1 63.26 -7.04 6.44
C LEU A 1 62.96 -5.82 7.31
N THR A 2 61.77 -5.48 7.77
CA THR A 2 60.58 -6.24 8.22
C THR A 2 59.36 -5.32 8.08
N GLY A 3 58.35 -5.70 7.29
CA GLY A 3 57.07 -5.00 7.20
C GLY A 3 56.07 -5.59 8.19
N GLN A 4 55.65 -4.80 9.18
CA GLN A 4 54.57 -5.16 10.08
C GLN A 4 53.21 -4.91 9.43
N GLN A 5 52.45 -5.99 9.32
CA GLN A 5 51.10 -6.07 8.79
C GLN A 5 50.11 -5.60 9.86
N TRP A 6 49.51 -4.43 9.67
CA TRP A 6 48.37 -3.99 10.47
C TRP A 6 47.10 -4.67 9.96
N CYS A 7 46.66 -5.72 10.66
CA CYS A 7 45.34 -6.31 10.50
C CYS A 7 44.27 -5.35 11.04
N LEU A 8 43.51 -4.70 10.15
CA LEU A 8 42.28 -3.97 10.51
C LEU A 8 41.17 -4.98 10.85
N PRO A 9 40.43 -4.82 11.97
CA PRO A 9 39.31 -5.70 12.28
C PRO A 9 38.16 -5.47 11.30
N ARG A 10 37.56 -6.57 10.84
CA ARG A 10 36.30 -6.61 10.08
C ARG A 10 35.25 -5.78 10.80
N GLY A 11 34.71 -4.77 10.11
CA GLY A 11 33.60 -3.96 10.59
C GLY A 11 32.40 -4.82 10.95
N GLU A 12 32.16 -5.01 12.25
CA GLU A 12 30.90 -5.49 12.78
C GLU A 12 29.83 -4.43 12.52
N THR A 13 28.74 -4.80 11.86
CA THR A 13 27.60 -3.88 11.68
C THR A 13 27.04 -3.50 13.04
N TRP A 14 26.64 -2.23 13.20
CA TRP A 14 26.00 -1.70 14.41
C TRP A 14 24.87 -2.59 14.94
N GLU A 15 24.11 -3.20 14.02
CA GLU A 15 23.08 -4.21 14.30
C GLU A 15 23.59 -5.37 15.17
N ARG A 16 24.80 -5.87 14.93
CA ARG A 16 25.36 -7.03 15.63
C ARG A 16 25.84 -6.66 17.04
N LYS A 17 26.34 -5.44 17.24
CA LYS A 17 26.73 -4.88 18.55
C LYS A 17 25.53 -4.53 19.43
N MET A 18 24.43 -4.04 18.86
CA MET A 18 23.18 -3.84 19.61
C MET A 18 22.58 -5.18 20.04
N LEU A 19 22.50 -6.15 19.12
CA LEU A 19 21.94 -7.47 19.43
C LEU A 19 22.79 -8.20 20.49
N SER A 20 24.12 -8.11 20.46
CA SER A 20 24.96 -8.78 21.45
C SER A 20 24.92 -8.14 22.84
N ARG A 21 24.82 -6.80 22.94
CA ARG A 21 24.75 -6.08 24.23
C ARG A 21 23.45 -6.34 25.00
N PHE A 22 22.37 -6.76 24.33
CA PHE A 22 21.07 -7.00 24.95
C PHE A 22 20.67 -8.47 25.13
N MET A 23 21.41 -9.42 24.53
CA MET A 23 21.21 -10.86 24.80
C MET A 23 21.77 -11.32 26.16
N SER A 24 22.31 -10.39 26.98
CA SER A 24 22.66 -10.63 28.38
C SER A 24 21.47 -10.40 29.34
N GLY A 25 20.25 -10.73 28.91
CA GLY A 25 19.04 -10.55 29.72
C GLY A 25 18.63 -11.84 30.43
N SER A 26 18.63 -11.81 31.77
CA SER A 26 18.03 -12.82 32.65
C SER A 26 16.59 -13.18 32.24
N VAL A 27 16.17 -14.41 32.56
CA VAL A 27 14.86 -15.05 32.28
C VAL A 27 13.64 -14.15 32.56
N ARG A 28 13.78 -13.13 33.42
CA ARG A 28 12.74 -12.12 33.71
C ARG A 28 12.39 -11.16 32.55
N ASN A 29 13.08 -11.23 31.41
CA ASN A 29 12.91 -10.28 30.29
C ASN A 29 11.96 -10.79 29.19
N LEU A 30 11.38 -11.98 29.33
CA LEU A 30 10.44 -12.60 28.38
C LEU A 30 8.99 -12.09 28.52
N GLU A 31 8.65 -11.44 29.64
CA GLU A 31 7.30 -10.91 29.93
C GLU A 31 7.08 -9.48 29.42
N ARG A 32 8.03 -8.89 28.69
CA ARG A 32 7.85 -7.53 28.17
C ARG A 32 6.87 -7.52 27.01
N GLU A 33 5.69 -7.01 27.31
CA GLU A 33 4.63 -6.69 26.40
C GLU A 33 4.80 -5.27 25.84
N TYR A 34 4.47 -5.10 24.55
CA TYR A 34 4.52 -3.81 23.86
C TYR A 34 3.15 -3.50 23.27
N ASN A 35 2.70 -2.24 23.44
CA ASN A 35 1.52 -1.74 22.77
C ASN A 35 1.85 -1.40 21.32
N CYS A 36 1.04 -1.91 20.41
CA CYS A 36 1.19 -1.76 18.98
C CYS A 36 -0.09 -1.18 18.41
N THR A 37 0.02 -0.06 17.70
CA THR A 37 -1.09 0.59 17.00
C THR A 37 -0.90 0.45 15.49
N VAL A 38 -1.91 -0.06 14.81
CA VAL A 38 -1.94 -0.22 13.35
C VAL A 38 -3.12 0.55 12.79
N ARG A 39 -2.84 1.47 11.87
CA ARG A 39 -3.88 2.18 11.11
C ARG A 39 -4.46 1.27 10.04
N LEU A 40 -5.77 1.06 10.07
CA LEU A 40 -6.50 0.24 9.12
C LEU A 40 -6.78 1.00 7.81
N LEU A 41 -7.49 0.36 6.87
CA LEU A 41 -7.78 0.92 5.55
C LEU A 41 -8.89 1.96 5.57
N ASP A 42 -9.73 1.95 6.59
CA ASP A 42 -10.78 2.95 6.90
C ASP A 42 -10.26 4.08 7.82
N ASP A 43 -8.94 4.16 7.99
CA ASP A 43 -8.23 5.11 8.86
C ASP A 43 -8.52 4.97 10.37
N THR A 44 -9.24 3.92 10.79
CA THR A 44 -9.34 3.56 12.20
C THR A 44 -8.03 2.98 12.72
N GLU A 45 -7.83 3.02 14.04
CA GLU A 45 -6.62 2.52 14.68
C GLU A 45 -6.95 1.26 15.49
N TYR A 46 -6.29 0.16 15.14
CA TYR A 46 -6.33 -1.08 15.90
C TYR A 46 -5.14 -1.13 16.85
N THR A 47 -5.42 -1.14 18.16
CA THR A 47 -4.38 -1.24 19.19
C THR A 47 -4.44 -2.60 19.85
N CYS A 48 -3.29 -3.26 19.95
CA CYS A 48 -3.14 -4.55 20.62
C CYS A 48 -1.80 -4.66 21.34
N THR A 49 -1.76 -5.57 22.31
CA THR A 49 -0.57 -5.85 23.10
C THR A 49 0.13 -7.09 22.55
N ILE A 50 1.44 -6.99 22.30
CA ILE A 50 2.21 -8.05 21.63
C ILE A 50 3.47 -8.34 22.44
N GLN A 51 3.76 -9.63 22.60
CA GLN A 51 4.98 -10.09 23.25
C GLN A 51 6.22 -9.79 22.40
N ARG A 52 7.34 -9.47 23.06
CA ARG A 52 8.63 -9.17 22.40
C ARG A 52 9.02 -10.17 21.30
N ASP A 53 8.81 -11.45 21.53
CA ASP A 53 9.26 -12.52 20.62
C ASP A 53 8.19 -12.95 19.60
N ALA A 54 7.05 -12.25 19.56
CA ALA A 54 5.99 -12.52 18.59
C ALA A 54 6.44 -12.24 17.15
N LYS A 55 5.95 -13.08 16.23
CA LYS A 55 6.20 -12.92 14.80
C LYS A 55 5.24 -11.86 14.24
N GLY A 56 5.68 -11.10 13.23
CA GLY A 56 4.81 -10.13 12.55
C GLY A 56 3.55 -10.75 11.93
N GLN A 57 3.61 -12.05 11.56
CA GLN A 57 2.45 -12.80 11.11
C GLN A 57 1.34 -12.89 12.17
N TYR A 58 1.70 -12.98 13.46
CA TYR A 58 0.72 -13.05 14.55
C TYR A 58 -0.10 -11.77 14.66
N LEU A 59 0.55 -10.60 14.57
CA LEU A 59 -0.15 -9.32 14.52
C LEU A 59 -1.08 -9.23 13.31
N PHE A 60 -0.61 -9.67 12.14
CA PHE A 60 -1.42 -9.65 10.94
C PHE A 60 -2.64 -10.57 11.06
N ASP A 61 -2.47 -11.78 11.59
CA ASP A 61 -3.57 -12.71 11.83
C ASP A 61 -4.59 -12.15 12.84
N LEU A 62 -4.14 -11.44 13.87
CA LEU A 62 -5.01 -10.77 14.85
C LEU A 62 -5.86 -9.67 14.19
N ILE A 63 -5.25 -8.84 13.32
CA ILE A 63 -5.98 -7.82 12.55
C ILE A 63 -6.98 -8.46 11.60
N CYS A 64 -6.59 -9.52 10.88
CA CYS A 64 -7.50 -10.24 10.00
C CYS A 64 -8.67 -10.88 10.76
N HIS A 65 -8.42 -11.38 11.98
CA HIS A 65 -9.48 -11.91 12.83
C HIS A 65 -10.44 -10.80 13.28
N ASN A 66 -9.92 -9.64 13.72
CA ASN A 66 -10.72 -8.48 14.11
C ASN A 66 -11.59 -7.95 12.95
N LEU A 67 -11.04 -7.93 11.74
CA LEU A 67 -11.75 -7.53 10.51
C LEU A 67 -12.64 -8.65 9.93
N ASN A 68 -12.60 -9.84 10.52
CA ASN A 68 -13.27 -11.03 10.01
C ASN A 68 -12.94 -11.32 8.52
N LEU A 69 -11.67 -11.19 8.15
CA LEU A 69 -11.16 -11.25 6.77
C LEU A 69 -10.57 -12.63 6.44
N LEU A 70 -11.16 -13.36 5.48
CA LEU A 70 -10.64 -14.67 5.07
C LEU A 70 -9.67 -14.59 3.90
N GLU A 71 -9.89 -13.69 2.94
CA GLU A 71 -9.02 -13.47 1.77
C GLU A 71 -7.78 -12.63 2.13
N LYS A 72 -7.09 -13.01 3.22
CA LYS A 72 -5.99 -12.22 3.82
C LYS A 72 -4.74 -12.10 2.96
N ASP A 73 -4.53 -13.00 1.98
CA ASP A 73 -3.29 -13.02 1.16
C ASP A 73 -3.06 -11.74 0.35
N TYR A 74 -4.12 -10.97 0.05
CA TYR A 74 -4.00 -9.71 -0.67
C TYR A 74 -3.43 -8.57 0.17
N PHE A 75 -3.41 -8.70 1.50
CA PHE A 75 -3.08 -7.62 2.42
C PHE A 75 -1.74 -7.84 3.13
N GLY A 76 -1.23 -6.77 3.73
CA GLY A 76 -0.06 -6.83 4.60
C GLY A 76 0.09 -5.56 5.42
N ILE A 77 0.96 -5.63 6.43
CA ILE A 77 1.29 -4.48 7.27
C ILE A 77 2.51 -3.77 6.68
N ARG A 78 2.38 -2.48 6.43
CA ARG A 78 3.43 -1.58 5.99
C ARG A 78 3.91 -0.73 7.16
N TYR A 79 5.23 -0.67 7.35
CA TYR A 79 5.87 0.28 8.25
C TYR A 79 6.28 1.55 7.51
N VAL A 80 6.13 2.72 8.16
CA VAL A 80 6.64 4.00 7.68
C VAL A 80 7.72 4.48 8.64
N ASP A 81 8.91 4.74 8.11
CA ASP A 81 10.08 5.20 8.88
C ASP A 81 9.89 6.67 9.35
N PRO A 82 10.33 7.04 10.57
CA PRO A 82 10.39 8.41 11.06
C PRO A 82 11.01 9.43 10.09
N ASP A 83 12.02 9.05 9.30
CA ASP A 83 12.65 9.94 8.31
C ASP A 83 11.80 10.15 7.03
N LYS A 84 10.53 9.73 7.03
CA LYS A 84 9.57 9.78 5.90
C LYS A 84 10.07 9.08 4.63
N GLN A 85 11.17 8.33 4.69
CA GLN A 85 11.52 7.41 3.63
C GLN A 85 10.46 6.31 3.62
N ARG A 86 9.68 6.23 2.54
CA ARG A 86 8.70 5.16 2.31
C ARG A 86 9.44 3.84 2.09
N VAL A 87 10.10 3.33 3.14
CA VAL A 87 10.62 1.98 3.17
C VAL A 87 9.42 1.11 3.50
N SER A 88 8.65 0.72 2.47
CA SER A 88 7.45 -0.09 2.58
C SER A 88 7.78 -1.51 3.05
N VAL A 89 8.25 -1.72 4.27
CA VAL A 89 8.53 -3.08 4.74
C VAL A 89 7.19 -3.79 4.94
N TYR A 90 6.80 -4.63 3.97
CA TYR A 90 5.70 -5.55 4.12
C TYR A 90 6.12 -6.65 5.10
N ILE A 91 5.53 -6.62 6.30
CA ILE A 91 5.93 -7.48 7.42
C ILE A 91 5.51 -8.95 7.22
N CYS A 92 4.68 -9.24 6.20
CA CYS A 92 3.94 -10.51 6.12
C CYS A 92 4.80 -11.78 5.96
N GLU A 93 6.07 -11.72 5.54
CA GLU A 93 6.85 -12.95 5.29
C GLU A 93 8.27 -12.98 5.84
N CYS A 94 8.70 -11.91 6.51
CA CYS A 94 9.96 -11.98 7.21
C CYS A 94 9.74 -12.75 8.51
N GLY A 95 10.06 -14.05 8.52
CA GLY A 95 10.21 -14.88 9.73
C GLY A 95 11.31 -14.40 10.69
N LYS A 96 11.58 -13.09 10.72
CA LYS A 96 12.56 -12.43 11.56
C LYS A 96 11.86 -11.71 12.68
N ARG A 97 12.56 -11.65 13.80
CA ARG A 97 12.41 -10.79 14.98
C ARG A 97 12.49 -9.28 14.66
N PHE A 98 12.16 -8.89 13.42
CA PHE A 98 12.14 -7.52 12.91
C PHE A 98 11.07 -6.66 13.59
N PHE A 99 10.06 -7.32 14.18
CA PHE A 99 9.06 -6.70 15.04
C PHE A 99 9.69 -6.01 16.26
N VAL A 100 10.74 -6.63 16.85
CA VAL A 100 11.53 -6.05 17.94
C VAL A 100 12.27 -4.78 17.48
N PHE A 101 12.78 -4.74 16.25
CA PHE A 101 13.48 -3.56 15.72
C PHE A 101 12.53 -2.38 15.51
N ILE A 102 11.32 -2.64 14.99
CA ILE A 102 10.29 -1.61 14.82
C ILE A 102 9.85 -1.07 16.19
N LEU A 103 9.53 -1.94 17.15
CA LEU A 103 9.14 -1.54 18.51
C LEU A 103 10.25 -0.81 19.29
N MET A 104 11.53 -1.01 18.92
CA MET A 104 12.70 -0.37 19.52
C MET A 104 13.17 0.89 18.78
N SER A 105 12.53 1.26 17.66
CA SER A 105 12.81 2.54 16.98
C SER A 105 12.13 3.69 17.75
N GLN A 106 12.49 4.96 17.57
CA GLN A 106 11.89 6.03 18.39
C GLN A 106 10.46 6.39 17.87
N PRO A 107 9.47 6.61 18.76
CA PRO A 107 8.13 7.08 18.37
C PRO A 107 8.16 8.39 17.57
N PRO A 108 7.16 8.66 16.70
CA PRO A 108 5.91 7.91 16.53
C PRO A 108 6.00 6.79 15.48
N PHE A 109 5.58 5.58 15.84
CA PHE A 109 5.45 4.46 14.90
C PHE A 109 4.16 4.58 14.11
N THR A 110 4.23 4.53 12.77
CA THR A 110 3.02 4.40 11.95
C THR A 110 3.06 3.08 11.18
N MET A 111 2.42 2.05 11.73
CA MET A 111 2.11 0.82 10.99
C MET A 111 0.74 0.94 10.33
N CYS A 112 0.62 0.43 9.12
CA CYS A 112 -0.58 0.56 8.31
C CYS A 112 -0.96 -0.77 7.65
N LEU A 113 -2.22 -1.19 7.77
CA LEU A 113 -2.76 -2.25 6.92
C LEU A 113 -2.92 -1.70 5.49
N ARG A 114 -2.36 -2.40 4.51
CA ARG A 114 -2.39 -2.01 3.09
C ARG A 114 -2.61 -3.23 2.21
N VAL A 115 -3.10 -3.00 0.99
CA VAL A 115 -3.06 -4.03 -0.06
C VAL A 115 -1.60 -4.25 -0.46
N LYS A 116 -1.14 -5.49 -0.37
CA LYS A 116 0.19 -5.95 -0.81
C LYS A 116 0.13 -6.47 -2.24
N PHE A 117 -0.87 -7.28 -2.54
CA PHE A 117 -1.12 -7.82 -3.87
C PHE A 117 -2.50 -7.36 -4.33
N TYR A 118 -2.54 -6.52 -5.36
CA TYR A 118 -3.79 -6.08 -5.96
C TYR A 118 -4.41 -7.25 -6.75
N PRO A 119 -5.72 -7.51 -6.61
CA PRO A 119 -6.38 -8.53 -7.42
C PRO A 119 -6.36 -8.09 -8.90
N PRO A 120 -6.12 -9.00 -9.87
CA PRO A 120 -6.27 -8.67 -11.29
C PRO A 120 -7.69 -8.22 -11.66
N ASP A 121 -8.70 -8.81 -11.00
CA ASP A 121 -10.11 -8.42 -11.07
C ASP A 121 -10.65 -8.22 -9.64
N PRO A 122 -10.61 -7.00 -9.09
CA PRO A 122 -11.07 -6.73 -7.73
C PRO A 122 -12.59 -6.82 -7.60
N ALA A 123 -13.36 -6.65 -8.67
CA ALA A 123 -14.82 -6.73 -8.62
C ALA A 123 -15.33 -8.17 -8.52
N SER A 124 -14.52 -9.15 -8.95
CA SER A 124 -14.84 -10.59 -8.86
C SER A 124 -14.41 -11.26 -7.55
N LEU A 125 -13.79 -10.53 -6.61
CA LEU A 125 -13.44 -11.07 -5.30
C LEU A 125 -14.67 -11.67 -4.60
N LYS A 126 -14.49 -12.75 -3.84
CA LYS A 126 -15.63 -13.50 -3.31
C LYS A 126 -16.30 -12.75 -2.17
N GLU A 127 -15.53 -12.26 -1.21
CA GLU A 127 -16.08 -11.59 -0.04
C GLU A 127 -16.26 -10.09 -0.28
N GLU A 128 -17.37 -9.56 0.24
CA GLU A 128 -17.66 -8.14 0.16
C GLU A 128 -16.68 -7.29 0.97
N ILE A 129 -16.27 -7.76 2.16
CA ILE A 129 -15.28 -7.07 2.98
C ILE A 129 -13.95 -6.89 2.25
N THR A 130 -13.52 -7.91 1.49
CA THR A 130 -12.29 -7.82 0.69
C THR A 130 -12.43 -6.79 -0.42
N ARG A 131 -13.58 -6.76 -1.12
CA ARG A 131 -13.88 -5.73 -2.13
C ARG A 131 -13.85 -4.33 -1.52
N TYR A 132 -14.51 -4.15 -0.38
CA TYR A 132 -14.57 -2.89 0.34
C TYR A 132 -13.17 -2.40 0.76
N LEU A 133 -12.34 -3.28 1.34
CA LEU A 133 -10.98 -2.92 1.73
C LEU A 133 -10.10 -2.55 0.52
N VAL A 134 -10.25 -3.24 -0.62
CA VAL A 134 -9.56 -2.87 -1.87
C VAL A 134 -10.07 -1.53 -2.41
N PHE A 135 -11.38 -1.27 -2.31
CA PHE A 135 -11.99 0.02 -2.65
C PHE A 135 -11.37 1.14 -1.81
N LEU A 136 -11.28 0.98 -0.48
CA LEU A 136 -10.65 1.97 0.40
C LEU A 136 -9.18 2.22 0.08
N GLN A 137 -8.43 1.19 -0.29
CA GLN A 137 -7.04 1.35 -0.74
C GLN A 137 -6.96 2.18 -2.02
N LEU A 138 -7.79 1.88 -3.02
CA LEU A 138 -7.79 2.58 -4.31
C LEU A 138 -8.34 4.00 -4.21
N LYS A 139 -9.34 4.24 -3.36
CA LYS A 139 -9.80 5.58 -2.98
C LYS A 139 -8.63 6.41 -2.41
N ARG A 140 -7.83 5.83 -1.52
CA ARG A 140 -6.62 6.47 -0.99
C ARG A 140 -5.56 6.70 -2.07
N ASP A 141 -5.39 5.76 -2.99
CA ASP A 141 -4.45 5.92 -4.11
C ASP A 141 -4.90 7.02 -5.09
N LEU A 142 -6.22 7.21 -5.27
CA LEU A 142 -6.79 8.33 -6.01
C LEU A 142 -6.52 9.66 -5.31
N TYR A 143 -6.81 9.74 -4.00
CA TYR A 143 -6.57 10.92 -3.17
C TYR A 143 -5.10 11.36 -3.15
N HIS A 144 -4.16 10.41 -3.11
CA HIS A 144 -2.73 10.73 -3.14
C HIS A 144 -2.15 10.87 -4.56
N GLY A 145 -2.96 10.78 -5.60
CA GLY A 145 -2.52 10.94 -7.00
C GLY A 145 -1.65 9.79 -7.52
N ARG A 146 -1.75 8.60 -6.93
CA ARG A 146 -1.11 7.36 -7.45
C ARG A 146 -1.93 6.70 -8.53
N LEU A 147 -3.26 6.86 -8.47
CA LEU A 147 -4.19 6.36 -9.48
C LEU A 147 -4.42 7.46 -10.54
N LEU A 148 -3.55 7.49 -11.55
CA LEU A 148 -3.60 8.46 -12.64
C LEU A 148 -4.77 8.15 -13.57
N CYS A 149 -5.58 9.16 -13.85
CA CYS A 149 -6.74 9.06 -14.71
C CYS A 149 -6.98 10.37 -15.45
N LYS A 150 -7.73 10.31 -16.56
CA LYS A 150 -8.20 11.50 -17.27
C LYS A 150 -9.34 12.15 -16.49
N THR A 151 -9.61 13.43 -16.74
CA THR A 151 -10.64 14.20 -16.01
C THR A 151 -12.03 13.54 -16.05
N SER A 152 -12.41 12.88 -17.15
CA SER A 152 -13.68 12.16 -17.26
C SER A 152 -13.75 10.96 -16.32
N ASP A 153 -12.69 10.17 -16.25
CA ASP A 153 -12.60 8.99 -15.38
C ASP A 153 -12.49 9.41 -13.92
N ALA A 154 -11.74 10.48 -13.64
CA ALA A 154 -11.65 11.10 -12.32
C ALA A 154 -13.05 11.50 -11.81
N ALA A 155 -13.83 12.20 -12.64
CA ALA A 155 -15.18 12.61 -12.26
C ALA A 155 -16.09 11.42 -11.94
N MET A 156 -16.05 10.38 -12.77
CA MET A 156 -16.84 9.16 -12.57
C MET A 156 -16.43 8.40 -11.30
N LEU A 157 -15.12 8.24 -11.06
CA LEU A 157 -14.60 7.58 -9.86
C LEU A 157 -14.99 8.34 -8.58
N ALA A 158 -14.86 9.66 -8.59
CA ALA A 158 -15.28 10.49 -7.46
C ALA A 158 -16.80 10.46 -7.24
N ALA A 159 -17.59 10.41 -8.31
CA ALA A 159 -19.04 10.26 -8.20
C ALA A 159 -19.44 8.91 -7.59
N TYR A 160 -18.76 7.81 -7.93
CA TYR A 160 -18.98 6.52 -7.26
C TYR A 160 -18.62 6.55 -5.77
N ILE A 161 -17.53 7.23 -5.40
CA ILE A 161 -17.17 7.42 -3.98
C ILE A 161 -18.26 8.21 -3.27
N LEU A 162 -18.73 9.30 -3.87
CA LEU A 162 -19.77 10.16 -3.32
C LEU A 162 -21.06 9.38 -3.09
N GLN A 163 -21.56 8.67 -4.11
CA GLN A 163 -22.75 7.82 -4.01
C GLN A 163 -22.61 6.75 -2.91
N ALA A 164 -21.43 6.14 -2.77
CA ALA A 164 -21.19 5.14 -1.74
C ALA A 164 -21.16 5.74 -0.31
N GLU A 165 -20.74 6.99 -0.16
CA GLU A 165 -20.64 7.66 1.15
C GLU A 165 -21.92 8.33 1.62
N ILE A 166 -22.67 8.99 0.73
CA ILE A 166 -23.85 9.80 1.12
C ILE A 166 -25.17 9.30 0.52
N GLY A 167 -25.14 8.27 -0.30
CA GLY A 167 -26.33 7.76 -1.01
C GLY A 167 -26.84 8.74 -2.07
N ASP A 168 -28.11 8.58 -2.43
CA ASP A 168 -28.74 9.35 -3.52
C ASP A 168 -28.72 10.86 -3.29
N TYR A 169 -28.63 11.61 -4.37
CA TYR A 169 -28.74 13.05 -4.31
C TYR A 169 -30.12 13.51 -3.80
N ASP A 170 -30.11 14.21 -2.66
CA ASP A 170 -31.25 14.92 -2.08
C ASP A 170 -31.05 16.46 -2.17
N PRO A 171 -31.92 17.22 -2.87
CA PRO A 171 -31.83 18.68 -2.96
C PRO A 171 -31.85 19.41 -1.62
N GLY A 172 -32.48 18.85 -0.59
CA GLY A 172 -32.54 19.43 0.75
C GLY A 172 -31.25 19.21 1.57
N LYS A 173 -30.49 18.17 1.27
CA LYS A 173 -29.23 17.84 1.96
C LYS A 173 -27.98 18.24 1.18
N HIS A 174 -28.09 18.39 -0.14
CA HIS A 174 -26.97 18.60 -1.05
C HIS A 174 -27.08 19.96 -1.78
N PRO A 175 -26.72 21.06 -1.11
CA PRO A 175 -26.70 22.39 -1.72
C PRO A 175 -25.65 22.49 -2.83
N GLU A 176 -25.67 23.57 -3.61
CA GLU A 176 -24.64 23.81 -4.62
C GLU A 176 -23.22 23.78 -4.00
N GLY A 177 -22.28 23.12 -4.68
CA GLY A 177 -20.91 22.94 -4.17
C GLY A 177 -20.76 21.88 -3.06
N TYR A 178 -21.78 21.08 -2.74
CA TYR A 178 -21.65 20.00 -1.73
C TYR A 178 -20.50 19.02 -2.02
N SER A 179 -20.20 18.75 -3.29
CA SER A 179 -19.11 17.87 -3.72
C SER A 179 -17.72 18.41 -3.33
N SER A 180 -17.55 19.74 -3.20
CA SER A 180 -16.30 20.39 -2.81
C SER A 180 -15.91 20.10 -1.36
N LYS A 181 -16.86 19.66 -0.51
CA LYS A 181 -16.58 19.24 0.87
C LYS A 181 -15.79 17.93 0.95
N PHE A 182 -15.81 17.14 -0.13
CA PHE A 182 -15.14 15.85 -0.20
C PHE A 182 -13.80 16.02 -0.92
N GLN A 183 -12.71 15.72 -0.23
CA GLN A 183 -11.38 15.76 -0.85
C GLN A 183 -11.11 14.45 -1.60
N PHE A 184 -11.43 14.43 -2.91
CA PHE A 184 -11.20 13.26 -3.75
C PHE A 184 -9.80 13.25 -4.40
N PHE A 185 -9.18 14.42 -4.59
CA PHE A 185 -7.93 14.57 -5.35
C PHE A 185 -6.96 15.53 -4.66
N PRO A 186 -5.64 15.47 -4.93
CA PRO A 186 -4.70 16.46 -4.42
C PRO A 186 -4.92 17.88 -4.98
N LYS A 187 -5.50 17.98 -6.18
CA LYS A 187 -5.77 19.24 -6.88
C LYS A 187 -7.23 19.25 -7.31
N HIS A 188 -7.95 20.25 -6.86
CA HIS A 188 -9.36 20.45 -7.17
C HIS A 188 -9.52 21.49 -8.27
N SER A 189 -10.54 21.31 -9.10
CA SER A 189 -10.98 22.34 -10.05
C SER A 189 -12.49 22.38 -10.03
N GLU A 190 -13.06 23.59 -10.03
CA GLU A 190 -14.50 23.80 -9.99
C GLU A 190 -15.23 23.06 -11.14
N LYS A 191 -14.61 23.02 -12.33
CA LYS A 191 -15.13 22.27 -13.48
C LYS A 191 -15.26 20.77 -13.19
N LEU A 192 -14.31 20.18 -12.47
CA LEU A 192 -14.36 18.77 -12.07
C LEU A 192 -15.44 18.55 -11.01
N GLU A 193 -15.55 19.43 -10.02
CA GLU A 193 -16.54 19.33 -8.94
C GLU A 193 -17.97 19.42 -9.45
N ARG A 194 -18.25 20.34 -10.39
CA ARG A 194 -19.54 20.41 -11.09
C ARG A 194 -19.83 19.12 -11.85
N ARG A 195 -18.84 18.59 -12.59
CA ARG A 195 -19.01 17.34 -13.34
C ARG A 195 -19.28 16.14 -12.41
N ILE A 196 -18.64 16.08 -11.25
CA ILE A 196 -18.90 15.04 -10.23
C ILE A 196 -20.33 15.14 -9.73
N ALA A 197 -20.76 16.36 -9.37
CA ALA A 197 -22.12 16.60 -8.89
C ALA A 197 -23.17 16.26 -9.95
N ASP A 198 -22.93 16.57 -11.22
CA ASP A 198 -23.84 16.23 -12.32
C ASP A 198 -24.00 14.72 -12.47
N ILE A 199 -22.89 13.96 -12.49
CA ILE A 199 -22.93 12.49 -12.60
C ILE A 199 -23.68 11.89 -11.41
N HIS A 200 -23.39 12.36 -10.19
CA HIS A 200 -24.06 11.89 -8.98
C HIS A 200 -25.58 12.14 -9.05
N LYS A 201 -25.99 13.31 -9.56
CA LYS A 201 -27.41 13.70 -9.70
C LYS A 201 -28.15 12.97 -10.81
N THR A 202 -27.51 12.58 -11.91
CA THR A 202 -28.23 12.12 -13.11
C THR A 202 -27.98 10.65 -13.45
N GLU A 203 -26.82 10.10 -13.10
CA GLU A 203 -26.38 8.77 -13.55
C GLU A 203 -26.38 7.72 -12.42
N LEU A 204 -26.31 8.14 -11.14
CA LEU A 204 -26.07 7.24 -10.01
C LEU A 204 -27.28 7.03 -9.07
N ILE A 205 -28.40 7.72 -9.29
CA ILE A 205 -29.61 7.60 -8.46
C ILE A 205 -30.06 6.12 -8.36
N GLY A 206 -30.38 5.69 -7.14
CA GLY A 206 -30.85 4.35 -6.80
C GLY A 206 -29.74 3.31 -6.69
N GLN A 207 -28.48 3.69 -6.93
CA GLN A 207 -27.36 2.76 -6.70
C GLN A 207 -27.07 2.63 -5.21
N LYS A 208 -27.09 1.39 -4.73
CA LYS A 208 -26.64 1.08 -3.37
C LYS A 208 -25.11 1.21 -3.25
N PRO A 209 -24.58 1.50 -2.04
CA PRO A 209 -23.14 1.67 -1.82
C PRO A 209 -22.30 0.52 -2.38
N GLU A 210 -22.71 -0.73 -2.15
CA GLU A 210 -21.94 -1.92 -2.57
C GLU A 210 -21.83 -2.01 -4.11
N ILE A 211 -22.84 -1.50 -4.82
CA ILE A 211 -22.85 -1.44 -6.29
C ILE A 211 -21.94 -0.32 -6.78
N SER A 212 -21.99 0.86 -6.16
CA SER A 212 -21.12 1.99 -6.51
C SER A 212 -19.65 1.67 -6.24
N GLU A 213 -19.33 1.03 -5.11
CA GLU A 213 -18.00 0.53 -4.79
C GLU A 213 -17.52 -0.48 -5.83
N ARG A 214 -18.37 -1.44 -6.21
CA ARG A 214 -18.03 -2.43 -7.24
C ARG A 214 -17.79 -1.78 -8.61
N ASN A 215 -18.62 -0.81 -9.01
CA ASN A 215 -18.45 -0.07 -10.26
C ASN A 215 -17.16 0.76 -10.25
N PHE A 216 -16.83 1.38 -9.10
CA PHE A 216 -15.54 2.04 -8.89
C PHE A 216 -14.38 1.06 -9.13
N LEU A 217 -14.43 -0.14 -8.53
CA LEU A 217 -13.39 -1.16 -8.69
C LEU A 217 -13.21 -1.58 -10.16
N GLN A 218 -14.31 -1.80 -10.88
CA GLN A 218 -14.32 -2.15 -12.31
C GLN A 218 -13.72 -1.04 -13.18
N LYS A 219 -13.96 0.22 -12.84
CA LYS A 219 -13.38 1.37 -13.54
C LYS A 219 -11.90 1.55 -13.20
N ALA A 220 -11.53 1.41 -11.92
CA ALA A 220 -10.17 1.60 -11.43
C ALA A 220 -9.19 0.57 -12.02
N GLN A 221 -9.59 -0.70 -12.18
CA GLN A 221 -8.73 -1.74 -12.79
C GLN A 221 -8.34 -1.45 -14.25
N MET A 222 -9.14 -0.64 -14.96
CA MET A 222 -8.86 -0.28 -16.37
C MET A 222 -7.79 0.81 -16.48
N LEU A 223 -7.43 1.48 -15.38
CA LEU A 223 -6.45 2.55 -15.38
C LEU A 223 -5.02 2.00 -15.45
N GLU A 224 -4.17 2.72 -16.17
CA GLU A 224 -2.78 2.30 -16.45
C GLU A 224 -1.93 2.16 -15.18
N THR A 225 -2.25 2.92 -14.12
CA THR A 225 -1.54 2.89 -12.84
C THR A 225 -2.27 2.10 -11.76
N TYR A 226 -3.22 1.23 -12.13
CA TYR A 226 -3.84 0.30 -11.20
C TYR A 226 -2.80 -0.57 -10.49
N GLY A 227 -2.84 -0.58 -9.15
CA GLY A 227 -1.92 -1.36 -8.32
C GLY A 227 -0.47 -0.85 -8.31
N VAL A 228 -0.21 0.38 -8.74
CA VAL A 228 1.13 0.98 -8.72
C VAL A 228 1.50 1.48 -7.32
N ASP A 229 2.44 0.79 -6.66
CA ASP A 229 3.15 1.25 -5.46
C ASP A 229 4.60 1.64 -5.86
N PRO A 230 4.89 2.93 -6.11
CA PRO A 230 6.11 3.36 -6.79
C PRO A 230 7.34 3.34 -5.87
N HIS A 231 8.42 2.75 -6.37
CA HIS A 231 9.75 2.78 -5.76
C HIS A 231 10.62 3.81 -6.49
N PRO A 232 11.07 4.88 -5.81
CA PRO A 232 11.90 5.90 -6.44
C PRO A 232 13.29 5.34 -6.76
N CYS A 233 13.73 5.51 -8.01
CA CYS A 233 15.05 5.14 -8.51
C CYS A 233 15.53 6.18 -9.55
N LYS A 234 16.72 5.96 -10.10
CA LYS A 234 17.24 6.67 -11.28
C LYS A 234 17.52 5.69 -12.41
N ASP A 235 17.35 6.13 -13.65
CA ASP A 235 17.83 5.38 -14.82
C ASP A 235 19.36 5.56 -15.02
N VAL A 236 19.90 4.92 -16.06
CA VAL A 236 21.33 5.02 -16.43
C VAL A 236 21.78 6.42 -16.83
N SER A 237 20.84 7.29 -17.23
CA SER A 237 21.09 8.68 -17.57
C SER A 237 20.93 9.62 -16.37
N GLY A 238 20.59 9.09 -15.19
CA GLY A 238 20.38 9.85 -13.96
C GLY A 238 18.99 10.46 -13.81
N ASN A 239 18.06 10.20 -14.74
CA ASN A 239 16.70 10.73 -14.68
C ASN A 239 15.89 9.99 -13.60
N PRO A 240 15.02 10.70 -12.84
CA PRO A 240 14.11 10.07 -11.91
C PRO A 240 13.17 9.07 -12.60
N ALA A 241 13.07 7.87 -12.05
CA ALA A 241 12.17 6.82 -12.49
C ALA A 241 11.47 6.19 -11.29
N PHE A 242 10.20 5.84 -11.43
CA PHE A 242 9.42 5.12 -10.44
C PHE A 242 9.14 3.71 -10.93
N LEU A 243 9.63 2.73 -10.19
CA LEU A 243 9.49 1.31 -10.51
C LEU A 243 8.33 0.74 -9.70
N ALA A 244 7.47 -0.06 -10.32
CA ALA A 244 6.35 -0.69 -9.63
C ALA A 244 6.11 -2.11 -10.14
N PHE A 245 5.48 -2.92 -9.29
CA PHE A 245 5.04 -4.27 -9.60
C PHE A 245 3.51 -4.29 -9.48
N THR A 246 2.84 -4.60 -10.57
CA THR A 246 1.38 -4.63 -10.66
C THR A 246 0.91 -6.07 -10.91
N PRO A 247 -0.40 -6.34 -10.85
CA PRO A 247 -0.92 -7.69 -11.13
C PRO A 247 -0.57 -8.19 -12.53
N PHE A 248 -0.37 -7.26 -13.47
CA PHE A 248 -0.12 -7.57 -14.88
C PHE A 248 1.37 -7.63 -15.23
N GLY A 249 2.25 -7.02 -14.45
CA GLY A 249 3.67 -7.02 -14.73
C GLY A 249 4.49 -5.97 -14.00
N PHE A 250 5.71 -5.77 -14.48
CA PHE A 250 6.61 -4.73 -14.04
C PHE A 250 6.39 -3.44 -14.84
N VAL A 251 6.35 -2.30 -14.15
CA VAL A 251 6.06 -0.98 -14.73
C VAL A 251 7.18 -0.01 -14.37
N VAL A 252 7.56 0.85 -15.32
CA VAL A 252 8.41 2.01 -15.07
C VAL A 252 7.68 3.28 -15.50
N LEU A 253 7.56 4.22 -14.57
CA LEU A 253 7.02 5.55 -14.81
C LEU A 253 8.13 6.59 -14.77
N GLN A 254 8.15 7.50 -15.74
CA GLN A 254 8.96 8.71 -15.72
C GLN A 254 8.01 9.92 -15.85
N GLY A 255 7.97 10.77 -14.82
CA GLY A 255 6.87 11.73 -14.65
C GLY A 255 5.52 11.02 -14.58
N ASN A 256 4.56 11.45 -15.40
CA ASN A 256 3.22 10.86 -15.48
C ASN A 256 3.06 9.89 -16.66
N LYS A 257 4.17 9.42 -17.27
CA LYS A 257 4.15 8.53 -18.43
C LYS A 257 4.75 7.17 -18.09
N ARG A 258 4.08 6.10 -18.54
CA ARG A 258 4.64 4.75 -18.52
C ARG A 258 5.62 4.57 -19.67
N VAL A 259 6.90 4.41 -19.34
CA VAL A 259 7.98 4.25 -20.33
C VAL A 259 8.30 2.78 -20.59
N HIS A 260 8.09 1.90 -19.61
CA HIS A 260 8.21 0.46 -19.78
C HIS A 260 7.06 -0.28 -19.11
N PHE A 261 6.63 -1.35 -19.78
CA PHE A 261 5.71 -2.34 -19.25
C PHE A 261 6.18 -3.72 -19.70
N LEU A 262 6.53 -4.57 -18.73
CA LEU A 262 7.00 -5.94 -18.97
C LEU A 262 6.05 -6.90 -18.27
N LYS A 263 5.36 -7.73 -19.03
CA LYS A 263 4.45 -8.73 -18.47
C LYS A 263 5.22 -9.78 -17.68
N TRP A 264 4.57 -10.43 -16.71
CA TRP A 264 5.25 -11.42 -15.87
C TRP A 264 5.86 -12.61 -16.63
N ASN A 265 5.26 -12.99 -17.77
CA ASN A 265 5.82 -14.02 -18.66
C ASN A 265 7.10 -13.55 -19.38
N GLU A 266 7.21 -12.26 -19.69
CA GLU A 266 8.39 -11.63 -20.30
C GLU A 266 9.54 -11.48 -19.30
N VAL A 267 9.25 -11.20 -18.02
CA VAL A 267 10.27 -11.07 -16.96
C VAL A 267 10.88 -12.43 -16.64
N THR A 268 12.18 -12.57 -16.90
CA THR A 268 12.92 -13.83 -16.72
C THR A 268 13.70 -13.87 -15.41
N LYS A 269 14.31 -12.76 -14.99
CA LYS A 269 15.12 -12.71 -13.77
C LYS A 269 15.18 -11.31 -13.18
N LEU A 270 15.16 -11.23 -11.86
CA LEU A 270 15.39 -10.02 -11.07
C LEU A 270 16.67 -10.18 -10.25
N LYS A 271 17.55 -9.18 -10.29
CA LYS A 271 18.79 -9.15 -9.50
C LYS A 271 19.00 -7.78 -8.88
N PHE A 272 19.79 -7.73 -7.82
CA PHE A 272 20.34 -6.49 -7.30
C PHE A 272 21.77 -6.66 -6.82
N GLU A 273 22.56 -5.59 -6.94
CA GLU A 273 23.93 -5.50 -6.44
C GLU A 273 24.16 -4.09 -5.88
N GLY A 274 24.40 -3.98 -4.57
CA GLY A 274 24.48 -2.68 -3.90
C GLY A 274 23.20 -1.88 -4.11
N LYS A 275 23.31 -0.73 -4.78
CA LYS A 275 22.18 0.16 -5.14
C LYS A 275 21.60 -0.14 -6.52
N THR A 276 22.18 -1.06 -7.27
CA THR A 276 21.82 -1.32 -8.67
C THR A 276 20.82 -2.45 -8.78
N PHE A 277 19.71 -2.21 -9.45
CA PHE A 277 18.66 -3.18 -9.73
C PHE A 277 18.65 -3.55 -11.21
N HIS A 278 18.62 -4.84 -11.52
CA HIS A 278 18.60 -5.37 -12.89
C HIS A 278 17.39 -6.24 -13.14
N ILE A 279 16.77 -6.02 -14.30
CA ILE A 279 15.58 -6.74 -14.76
C ILE A 279 15.91 -7.33 -16.12
N TYR A 280 15.90 -8.65 -16.18
CA TYR A 280 16.08 -9.40 -17.41
C TYR A 280 14.70 -9.76 -17.95
N ALA A 281 14.45 -9.46 -19.21
CA ALA A 281 13.20 -9.81 -19.86
C ALA A 281 13.39 -10.22 -21.32
N ASN A 282 12.48 -11.04 -21.83
CA ASN A 282 12.38 -11.40 -23.24
C ASN A 282 11.22 -10.59 -23.85
N GLN A 283 11.51 -9.71 -24.80
CA GLN A 283 10.47 -9.02 -25.58
C GLN A 283 10.10 -9.84 -26.83
N LYS A 284 9.06 -9.39 -27.53
CA LYS A 284 8.67 -9.93 -28.85
C LYS A 284 9.89 -9.97 -29.78
N GLU A 285 9.98 -10.99 -30.63
CA GLU A 285 11.14 -11.30 -31.50
C GLU A 285 12.36 -11.89 -30.77
N ASP A 286 12.17 -12.54 -29.61
CA ASP A 286 13.24 -13.18 -28.81
C ASP A 286 14.40 -12.27 -28.40
N LYS A 287 14.18 -10.94 -28.45
CA LYS A 287 15.15 -9.95 -27.99
C LYS A 287 15.22 -9.96 -26.46
N LYS A 288 16.38 -10.38 -25.93
CA LYS A 288 16.70 -10.31 -24.51
C LYS A 288 17.11 -8.88 -24.16
N ILE A 289 16.36 -8.25 -23.26
CA ILE A 289 16.66 -6.93 -22.74
C ILE A 289 17.08 -7.00 -21.28
N ILE A 290 17.93 -6.06 -20.88
CA ILE A 290 18.36 -5.87 -19.49
C ILE A 290 18.11 -4.40 -19.14
N LEU A 291 17.13 -4.14 -18.28
CA LEU A 291 16.91 -2.81 -17.73
C LEU A 291 17.70 -2.66 -16.43
N THR A 292 18.34 -1.51 -16.25
CA THR A 292 19.18 -1.20 -15.10
C THR A 292 18.73 0.11 -14.46
N TYR A 293 18.51 0.08 -13.14
CA TYR A 293 18.08 1.23 -12.35
C TYR A 293 18.86 1.32 -11.04
N PHE A 294 18.95 2.53 -10.48
CA PHE A 294 19.71 2.82 -9.26
C PHE A 294 18.77 3.30 -8.15
N ALA A 295 18.68 2.53 -7.07
CA ALA A 295 17.94 2.90 -5.88
C ALA A 295 18.73 3.90 -5.01
N PRO A 296 18.07 4.66 -4.10
CA PRO A 296 18.75 5.62 -3.23
C PRO A 296 19.76 4.97 -2.27
N THR A 297 19.41 3.80 -1.74
CA THR A 297 20.21 3.04 -0.76
C THR A 297 20.24 1.54 -1.11
N PRO A 298 21.25 0.78 -0.65
CA PRO A 298 21.28 -0.67 -0.85
C PRO A 298 20.08 -1.38 -0.20
N GLU A 299 19.59 -0.86 0.93
CA GLU A 299 18.44 -1.37 1.66
C GLU A 299 17.16 -1.21 0.83
N ALA A 300 16.97 -0.04 0.23
CA ALA A 300 15.86 0.22 -0.69
C ALA A 300 15.94 -0.68 -1.94
N CYS A 301 17.14 -0.89 -2.49
CA CYS A 301 17.34 -1.77 -3.64
C CYS A 301 17.01 -3.24 -3.31
N LYS A 302 17.45 -3.72 -2.15
CA LYS A 302 17.15 -5.06 -1.65
C LYS A 302 15.66 -5.23 -1.39
N HIS A 303 15.00 -4.20 -0.88
CA HIS A 303 13.56 -4.20 -0.67
C HIS A 303 12.81 -4.28 -2.00
N LEU A 304 13.13 -3.41 -2.95
CA LEU A 304 12.59 -3.44 -4.32
C LEU A 304 12.73 -4.84 -4.96
N TRP A 305 13.91 -5.46 -4.83
CA TRP A 305 14.13 -6.81 -5.35
C TRP A 305 13.25 -7.87 -4.68
N LYS A 306 13.09 -7.82 -3.35
CA LYS A 306 12.17 -8.72 -2.65
C LYS A 306 10.74 -8.54 -3.13
N CYS A 307 10.24 -7.30 -3.19
CA CYS A 307 8.91 -7.00 -3.70
C CYS A 307 8.71 -7.58 -5.11
N GLY A 308 9.70 -7.42 -6.00
CA GLY A 308 9.63 -7.97 -7.34
C GLY A 308 9.59 -9.50 -7.37
N VAL A 309 10.39 -10.18 -6.54
CA VAL A 309 10.37 -11.64 -6.42
C VAL A 309 9.04 -12.15 -5.84
N GLU A 310 8.50 -11.49 -4.82
CA GLU A 310 7.19 -11.81 -4.24
C GLU A 310 6.06 -11.65 -5.26
N ASN A 311 5.99 -10.51 -5.96
CA ASN A 311 4.96 -10.25 -6.96
C ASN A 311 5.08 -11.20 -8.16
N GLN A 312 6.30 -11.48 -8.63
CA GLN A 312 6.51 -12.46 -9.68
C GLN A 312 6.04 -13.85 -9.22
N ALA A 313 6.37 -14.29 -8.01
CA ALA A 313 5.91 -15.57 -7.49
C ALA A 313 4.39 -15.62 -7.38
N PHE A 314 3.78 -14.57 -6.83
CA PHE A 314 2.34 -14.48 -6.60
C PHE A 314 1.52 -14.51 -7.90
N TYR A 315 1.85 -13.69 -8.90
CA TYR A 315 1.04 -13.58 -10.13
C TYR A 315 1.46 -14.53 -11.26
N LYS A 316 2.73 -14.97 -11.31
CA LYS A 316 3.23 -15.79 -12.43
C LYS A 316 3.05 -17.29 -12.20
N LEU A 317 3.23 -17.77 -10.97
CA LEU A 317 3.28 -19.20 -10.69
C LEU A 317 1.88 -19.77 -10.52
N GLU A 318 1.74 -21.06 -10.85
CA GLU A 318 0.45 -21.74 -10.71
C GLU A 318 0.26 -22.34 -9.33
N LYS A 319 1.36 -22.75 -8.69
CA LYS A 319 1.36 -23.36 -7.36
C LYS A 319 2.50 -22.81 -6.52
N SER A 320 2.28 -22.65 -5.23
CA SER A 320 3.31 -22.26 -4.25
C SER A 320 4.46 -23.26 -4.19
N SER A 321 4.23 -24.53 -4.51
CA SER A 321 5.26 -25.57 -4.61
C SER A 321 6.30 -25.30 -5.70
N GLN A 322 5.96 -24.50 -6.73
CA GLN A 322 6.88 -24.09 -7.79
C GLN A 322 7.84 -22.97 -7.35
N VAL A 323 7.58 -22.32 -6.20
CA VAL A 323 8.38 -21.21 -5.70
C VAL A 323 9.78 -21.69 -5.29
N ARG A 324 10.78 -21.19 -6.02
CA ARG A 324 12.20 -21.47 -5.79
C ARG A 324 12.86 -20.37 -4.97
N THR A 325 13.95 -20.71 -4.27
CA THR A 325 14.80 -19.71 -3.64
C THR A 325 15.55 -18.92 -4.70
N VAL A 326 15.39 -17.60 -4.71
CA VAL A 326 16.10 -16.69 -5.61
C VAL A 326 17.33 -16.12 -4.90
N SER A 327 18.46 -16.07 -5.61
CA SER A 327 19.69 -15.42 -5.14
C SER A 327 19.92 -14.11 -5.88
N SER A 328 20.28 -13.06 -5.16
CA SER A 328 20.58 -11.75 -5.74
C SER A 328 21.88 -11.74 -6.55
N SER A 329 22.83 -12.64 -6.23
CA SER A 329 24.11 -12.79 -6.93
C SER A 329 24.39 -14.26 -7.30
N ASN A 330 25.25 -14.46 -8.30
CA ASN A 330 25.74 -15.79 -8.69
C ASN A 330 26.92 -16.27 -7.81
N LEU A 331 27.48 -15.41 -6.96
CA LEU A 331 28.55 -15.76 -6.01
C LEU A 331 27.97 -16.36 -4.72
N PHE A 332 28.41 -17.57 -4.37
CA PHE A 332 27.86 -18.40 -3.29
C PHE A 332 27.95 -17.82 -1.87
N PHE A 333 28.74 -16.76 -1.64
CA PHE A 333 29.00 -16.19 -0.30
C PHE A 333 28.72 -14.69 -0.12
N LYS A 334 28.27 -13.97 -1.17
CA LYS A 334 27.97 -12.51 -1.10
C LYS A 334 26.53 -12.14 -1.48
N GLY A 335 25.68 -13.12 -1.77
CA GLY A 335 24.30 -12.90 -2.23
C GLY A 335 23.26 -12.92 -1.12
N SER A 336 22.24 -12.07 -1.25
CA SER A 336 21.00 -12.23 -0.49
C SER A 336 20.16 -13.35 -1.13
N ARG A 337 19.72 -14.31 -0.31
CA ARG A 337 18.77 -15.35 -0.72
C ARG A 337 17.39 -15.01 -0.18
N PHE A 338 16.37 -15.23 -0.99
CA PHE A 338 14.99 -14.99 -0.60
C PHE A 338 14.09 -16.03 -1.27
N ARG A 339 13.04 -16.44 -0.55
CA ARG A 339 12.03 -17.37 -1.03
C ARG A 339 10.69 -16.84 -0.51
N TYR A 340 9.77 -16.59 -1.43
CA TYR A 340 8.38 -16.30 -1.11
C TYR A 340 7.74 -17.53 -0.46
N SER A 341 6.93 -17.34 0.58
CA SER A 341 6.39 -18.45 1.39
C SER A 341 4.87 -18.54 1.45
N GLY A 342 4.15 -17.59 0.85
CA GLY A 342 2.69 -17.55 0.82
C GLY A 342 2.08 -18.32 -0.35
N ARG A 343 0.74 -18.29 -0.40
CA ARG A 343 -0.05 -18.80 -1.53
C ARG A 343 0.17 -17.93 -2.76
N VAL A 344 0.07 -18.53 -3.95
CA VAL A 344 0.08 -17.77 -5.21
C VAL A 344 -1.35 -17.38 -5.60
N ALA A 345 -1.51 -16.39 -6.49
CA ALA A 345 -2.82 -15.84 -6.84
C ALA A 345 -3.86 -16.90 -7.23
N LYS A 346 -3.46 -17.92 -8.01
CA LYS A 346 -4.36 -19.03 -8.40
C LYS A 346 -4.88 -19.81 -7.19
N GLU A 347 -3.99 -20.17 -6.24
CA GLU A 347 -4.37 -20.89 -5.02
C GLU A 347 -5.27 -20.04 -4.11
N VAL A 348 -5.00 -18.73 -4.03
CA VAL A 348 -5.85 -17.78 -3.29
C VAL A 348 -7.25 -17.74 -3.89
N MET A 349 -7.37 -17.64 -5.22
CA MET A 349 -8.67 -17.65 -5.91
C MET A 349 -9.42 -18.96 -5.70
N GLU A 350 -8.74 -20.11 -5.84
CA GLU A 350 -9.33 -21.44 -5.63
C GLU A 350 -9.83 -21.64 -4.20
N GLN A 351 -9.11 -21.13 -3.20
CA GLN A 351 -9.54 -21.18 -1.82
C GLN A 351 -10.70 -20.23 -1.54
N SER A 352 -10.66 -19.03 -2.10
CA SER A 352 -11.71 -18.03 -1.96
C SER A 352 -13.03 -18.54 -2.54
N ALA A 353 -12.97 -19.27 -3.66
CA ALA A 353 -14.14 -19.92 -4.27
C ALA A 353 -14.82 -20.96 -3.36
N LYS A 354 -14.11 -21.50 -2.36
CA LYS A 354 -14.65 -22.50 -1.40
C LYS A 354 -15.31 -21.86 -0.18
N ILE A 355 -15.23 -20.54 -0.01
CA ILE A 355 -15.82 -19.84 1.13
C ILE A 355 -17.34 -19.98 1.08
N LYS A 356 -17.90 -20.56 2.16
CA LYS A 356 -19.35 -20.69 2.39
C LYS A 356 -19.67 -20.16 3.79
N ARG A 357 -20.03 -18.88 3.85
CA ARG A 357 -20.52 -18.21 5.06
C ARG A 357 -21.37 -17.01 4.66
N GLU A 358 -22.13 -16.48 5.61
CA GLU A 358 -22.79 -15.19 5.45
C GLU A 358 -21.74 -14.07 5.41
N PRO A 359 -21.92 -13.04 4.56
CA PRO A 359 -21.04 -11.89 4.54
C PRO A 359 -20.95 -11.23 5.93
N PRO A 360 -19.75 -10.82 6.38
CA PRO A 360 -19.64 -10.03 7.61
C PRO A 360 -20.33 -8.67 7.44
N GLU A 361 -20.83 -8.10 8.53
CA GLU A 361 -21.35 -6.73 8.53
C GLU A 361 -20.23 -5.74 8.22
N ILE A 362 -20.38 -5.03 7.11
CA ILE A 362 -19.48 -3.96 6.71
C ILE A 362 -20.11 -2.66 7.21
N HIS A 363 -19.48 -2.06 8.21
CA HIS A 363 -19.81 -0.70 8.60
C HIS A 363 -19.16 0.24 7.57
N SER A 364 -19.78 0.37 6.40
CA SER A 364 -19.42 1.39 5.43
C SER A 364 -19.60 2.73 6.13
N ARG A 365 -18.49 3.30 6.61
CA ARG A 365 -18.53 4.54 7.36
C ARG A 365 -19.10 5.64 6.45
N CYS A 366 -20.36 5.98 6.69
CA CYS A 366 -20.97 7.26 6.34
C CYS A 366 -20.34 8.36 7.23
N THR A 367 -19.00 8.47 7.30
CA THR A 367 -18.33 9.37 8.24
C THR A 367 -17.04 9.93 7.66
N VAL A 368 -17.16 11.08 6.99
CA VAL A 368 -16.20 12.20 7.13
C VAL A 368 -16.93 13.53 7.46
N LEU A 369 -18.26 13.57 7.56
CA LEU A 369 -18.97 14.84 7.80
C LEU A 369 -19.45 15.08 9.24
N GLU A 370 -19.68 14.07 10.09
CA GLU A 370 -20.13 14.35 11.47
C GLU A 370 -19.06 15.05 12.32
N GLY A 371 -17.78 14.72 12.11
CA GLY A 371 -16.67 15.43 12.77
C GLY A 371 -16.45 16.86 12.25
N LEU A 372 -16.85 17.15 11.00
CA LEU A 372 -16.74 18.49 10.40
C LEU A 372 -17.98 19.36 10.68
N LEU A 373 -19.15 18.75 10.90
CA LEU A 373 -20.38 19.44 11.32
C LEU A 373 -20.30 19.88 12.79
N LEU A 374 -19.79 19.03 13.68
CA LEU A 374 -19.61 19.39 15.11
C LEU A 374 -18.55 20.48 15.31
N TRP A 375 -17.49 20.50 14.49
CA TRP A 375 -16.49 21.58 14.54
C TRP A 375 -17.03 22.93 14.06
N VAL A 376 -18.06 22.98 13.20
CA VAL A 376 -18.63 24.24 12.69
C VAL A 376 -19.66 24.84 13.64
N GLU A 377 -20.41 24.02 14.38
CA GLU A 377 -21.28 24.54 15.45
C GLU A 377 -20.48 25.19 16.60
N GLU A 378 -19.30 24.66 16.91
CA GLU A 378 -18.44 25.19 17.99
C GLU A 378 -17.59 26.41 17.58
N SER A 379 -17.48 26.70 16.28
CA SER A 379 -16.60 27.77 15.76
C SER A 379 -17.31 28.91 15.04
N SER A 380 -18.64 29.00 15.14
CA SER A 380 -19.40 30.17 14.67
C SER A 380 -19.26 31.33 15.65
N PRO A 381 -18.60 32.46 15.31
CA PRO A 381 -18.66 33.67 16.12
C PRO A 381 -20.03 34.30 15.92
N HIS A 382 -20.78 34.53 17.00
CA HIS A 382 -21.93 35.41 16.98
C HIS A 382 -21.55 36.75 16.32
N PRO A 383 -22.31 37.27 15.35
CA PRO A 383 -22.04 38.58 14.79
C PRO A 383 -22.38 39.65 15.82
N SER A 384 -21.37 40.20 16.49
CA SER A 384 -21.49 41.47 17.20
C SER A 384 -21.60 42.60 16.16
N SER A 385 -22.77 43.22 16.13
CA SER A 385 -23.11 44.41 15.37
C SER A 385 -22.19 45.61 15.74
N PRO A 386 -21.78 46.45 14.77
CA PRO A 386 -21.16 47.72 15.09
C PRO A 386 -22.25 48.80 15.21
N THR A 387 -22.48 49.27 16.44
CA THR A 387 -23.19 50.52 16.70
C THR A 387 -22.28 51.70 16.39
N HIS A 388 -22.58 52.42 15.31
CA HIS A 388 -22.16 53.80 15.14
C HIS A 388 -23.05 54.70 16.01
N GLN A 389 -22.46 55.38 17.00
CA GLN A 389 -23.00 56.63 17.55
C GLN A 389 -21.85 57.62 17.75
N CYS A 390 -21.99 58.78 17.09
CA CYS A 390 -21.15 59.96 17.24
C CYS A 390 -21.26 60.52 18.66
N VAL A 391 -20.16 61.06 19.21
CA VAL A 391 -20.19 62.19 20.16
C VAL A 391 -18.93 63.05 20.00
N CYS A 392 -19.18 64.35 19.78
CA CYS A 392 -18.31 65.55 19.86
C CYS A 392 -17.14 65.73 18.89
#